data_AF-A0A8J3LB75-F1
#
_entry.id   AF-A0A8J3LB75-F1
#
_cell.length_a   1.000
_cell.length_b   1.000
_cell.length_c   1.000
_cell.angle_alpha   90.00
_cell.angle_beta   90.00
_cell.angle_gamma   90.00
#
_symmetry.space_group_name_H-M   'P 1'
#
loop_
_entity.id
_entity.type
_entity.pdbx_description
1 polymer ?
#
loop_
_entity_poly.entity_id
_entity_poly.type
_entity_poly.pdbx_seq_one_letter_code
_entity_poly.pdbx_strand_id
1 'polypeptide(L)'
;MDLGEVMTDALRSVALFLPKALAFVAILLVGWLVARGIRMLADKGLERVRFDQLAARGGVTAALARGGVDPSDLVARLAYYAVLLFTLQLAFGIWGPNPVSDLINAVVSWLPKAFVAIVIVVVAAAIASWVKDLIGSALGGLSYGRILATTASVFIIGLGVIAALNQIGVATTVTPRELSV
;
A
#
# COMPACT_ATOMS: atom_id res chain seq x y z
N MET A 1 -42.51 -16.44 27.26
CA MET A 1 -42.11 -15.31 26.40
C MET A 1 -43.36 -14.80 25.74
N ASP A 2 -43.84 -13.63 26.17
CA ASP A 2 -45.04 -13.03 25.59
C ASP A 2 -44.68 -12.37 24.26
N LEU A 3 -45.56 -12.46 23.25
CA LEU A 3 -45.31 -11.89 21.92
C LEU A 3 -45.13 -10.36 21.99
N GLY A 4 -45.78 -9.72 22.98
CA GLY A 4 -45.63 -8.28 23.23
C GLY A 4 -44.22 -7.87 23.70
N GLU A 5 -43.56 -8.70 24.51
CA GLU A 5 -42.18 -8.43 24.97
C GLU A 5 -41.18 -8.56 23.82
N VAL A 6 -41.32 -9.61 22.99
CA VAL A 6 -40.47 -9.83 21.81
C VAL A 6 -40.59 -8.67 20.82
N MET A 7 -41.80 -8.15 20.61
CA MET A 7 -42.05 -7.02 19.71
C MET A 7 -41.43 -5.72 20.25
N THR A 8 -41.54 -5.48 21.56
CA THR A 8 -40.99 -4.27 22.20
C THR A 8 -39.47 -4.27 22.18
N ASP A 9 -38.83 -5.41 22.43
CA ASP A 9 -37.37 -5.56 22.34
C ASP A 9 -36.85 -5.44 20.90
N ALA A 10 -37.60 -5.97 19.91
CA ALA A 10 -37.29 -5.78 18.50
C ALA A 10 -37.37 -4.29 18.10
N LEU A 11 -38.43 -3.58 18.49
CA LEU A 11 -38.60 -2.15 18.23
C LEU A 11 -37.50 -1.31 18.89
N ARG A 12 -37.12 -1.65 20.12
CA ARG A 12 -36.03 -0.98 20.84
C ARG A 12 -34.68 -1.19 20.15
N SER A 13 -34.43 -2.40 19.65
CA SER A 13 -33.21 -2.72 18.91
C SER A 13 -33.12 -1.95 17.59
N VAL A 14 -34.23 -1.85 16.85
CA VAL A 14 -34.31 -1.05 15.61
C VAL A 14 -34.12 0.45 15.90
N ALA A 15 -34.76 0.98 16.95
CA ALA A 15 -34.63 2.38 17.36
C ALA A 15 -33.20 2.75 17.77
N LEU A 16 -32.43 1.81 18.33
CA LEU A 16 -31.02 2.01 18.68
C LEU A 16 -30.05 1.77 17.50
N PHE A 17 -30.46 0.98 16.50
CA PHE A 17 -29.68 0.73 15.28
C PHE A 17 -29.76 1.89 14.29
N LEU A 18 -30.93 2.51 14.16
CA LEU A 18 -31.20 3.56 13.16
C LEU A 18 -30.24 4.77 13.25
N PRO A 19 -29.93 5.33 14.44
CA PRO A 19 -28.97 6.42 14.57
C PRO A 19 -27.54 6.00 14.16
N LYS A 20 -27.13 4.77 14.50
CA LYS A 20 -25.82 4.23 14.13
C LYS A 20 -25.69 3.99 12.63
N ALA A 21 -26.75 3.49 12.00
CA ALA A 21 -26.81 3.32 10.55
C ALA A 21 -26.72 4.66 9.80
N LEU A 22 -27.40 5.71 10.29
CA LEU A 22 -27.27 7.07 9.76
C LEU A 22 -25.84 7.60 9.89
N ALA A 23 -25.21 7.43 11.05
CA ALA A 23 -23.81 7.81 11.27
C ALA A 23 -22.85 7.06 10.32
N PHE A 24 -23.07 5.77 10.10
CA PHE A 24 -22.28 4.97 9.15
C PHE A 24 -22.34 5.50 7.73
N VAL A 25 -23.55 5.77 7.24
CA VAL A 25 -23.75 6.33 5.90
C VAL A 25 -23.09 7.72 5.80
N ALA A 26 -23.20 8.55 6.84
CA ALA A 26 -22.54 9.85 6.88
C ALA A 26 -21.01 9.72 6.78
N ILE A 27 -20.39 8.79 7.51
CA ILE A 27 -18.94 8.53 7.43
C ILE A 27 -18.55 8.03 6.04
N LEU A 28 -19.30 7.09 5.45
CA LEU A 28 -19.05 6.61 4.09
C LEU A 28 -19.08 7.74 3.06
N LEU A 29 -20.06 8.65 3.16
CA LEU A 29 -20.17 9.80 2.27
C LEU A 29 -18.97 10.75 2.39
N VAL A 30 -18.56 11.05 3.63
CA VAL A 30 -17.39 11.93 3.87
C VAL A 30 -16.11 11.27 3.37
N GLY A 31 -15.88 10.00 3.70
CA GLY A 31 -14.64 9.35 3.30
C GLY A 31 -14.57 9.02 1.81
N TRP A 32 -15.71 8.81 1.13
CA TRP A 32 -15.74 8.77 -0.34
C TRP A 32 -15.28 10.09 -0.96
N LEU A 33 -15.70 11.23 -0.39
CA LEU A 33 -15.27 12.55 -0.85
C LEU A 33 -13.76 12.75 -0.65
N VAL A 34 -13.22 12.34 0.51
CA VAL A 34 -11.77 12.38 0.79
C VAL A 34 -10.98 11.45 -0.14
N ALA A 35 -11.46 10.22 -0.37
CA ALA A 35 -10.84 9.25 -1.28
C ALA A 35 -10.70 9.82 -2.70
N ARG A 36 -11.73 10.52 -3.17
CA ARG A 36 -11.71 11.20 -4.47
C ARG A 36 -10.66 12.30 -4.52
N GLY A 37 -10.51 13.07 -3.45
CA GLY A 37 -9.47 14.10 -3.33
C GLY A 37 -8.05 13.53 -3.35
N ILE A 38 -7.82 12.44 -2.59
CA ILE A 38 -6.51 11.78 -2.54
C ILE A 38 -6.14 11.14 -3.88
N ARG A 39 -7.09 10.53 -4.60
CA ARG A 39 -6.85 10.01 -5.95
C ARG A 39 -6.29 11.09 -6.87
N MET A 40 -6.89 12.28 -6.86
CA MET A 40 -6.44 13.41 -7.68
C MET A 40 -5.04 13.91 -7.30
N LEU A 41 -4.65 13.82 -6.02
CA LEU A 41 -3.30 14.15 -5.55
C LEU A 41 -2.29 13.07 -5.93
N ALA A 42 -2.67 11.80 -5.83
CA ALA A 42 -1.84 10.66 -6.21
C ALA A 42 -1.53 10.69 -7.72
N ASP A 43 -2.53 10.93 -8.56
CA ASP A 43 -2.36 11.09 -10.02
C ASP A 43 -1.30 12.17 -10.34
N LYS A 44 -1.43 13.36 -9.73
CA LYS A 44 -0.49 14.48 -9.90
C LYS A 44 0.90 14.25 -9.27
N GLY A 45 0.97 13.44 -8.22
CA GLY A 45 2.22 13.10 -7.55
C GLY A 45 3.04 12.12 -8.38
N LEU A 46 2.39 11.14 -8.99
CA LEU A 46 3.05 10.09 -9.75
C LEU A 46 3.53 10.54 -11.13
N GLU A 47 2.86 11.49 -11.79
CA GLU A 47 3.41 12.13 -13.01
C GLU A 47 4.80 12.75 -12.77
N ARG A 48 5.11 13.18 -11.53
CA ARG A 48 6.42 13.72 -11.20
C ARG A 48 7.50 12.66 -10.98
N VAL A 49 7.11 11.45 -10.58
CA VAL A 49 8.05 10.34 -10.37
C VAL A 49 8.17 9.61 -11.69
N ARG A 50 9.16 9.99 -12.50
CA ARG A 50 9.48 9.38 -13.81
C ARG A 50 9.89 7.90 -13.69
N PHE A 51 8.95 7.03 -13.31
CA PHE A 51 9.10 5.58 -13.34
C PHE A 51 9.41 5.05 -14.75
N ASP A 52 9.06 5.83 -15.79
CA ASP A 52 9.44 5.56 -17.19
C ASP A 52 10.95 5.40 -17.39
N GLN A 53 11.78 6.14 -16.64
CA GLN A 53 13.24 6.06 -16.83
C GLN A 53 13.89 4.88 -16.08
N LEU A 54 13.26 4.41 -15.00
CA LEU A 54 13.77 3.28 -14.20
C LEU A 54 13.39 1.93 -14.82
N ALA A 55 12.20 1.84 -15.43
CA ALA A 55 11.76 0.64 -16.13
C ALA A 55 12.56 0.40 -17.42
N ALA A 56 13.05 1.43 -18.11
CA ALA A 56 13.85 1.30 -19.34
C ALA A 56 15.27 0.76 -19.11
N ARG A 57 15.82 0.81 -17.89
CA ARG A 57 17.22 0.44 -17.61
C ARG A 57 17.41 -0.91 -16.91
N GLY A 58 16.34 -1.53 -16.41
CA GLY A 58 16.31 -2.90 -15.92
C GLY A 58 15.31 -3.70 -16.75
N GLY A 59 15.69 -4.87 -17.27
CA GLY A 59 14.94 -5.69 -18.24
C GLY A 59 13.54 -6.21 -17.80
N VAL A 60 12.93 -5.60 -16.79
CA VAL A 60 11.54 -5.79 -16.39
C VAL A 60 10.56 -5.12 -17.37
N THR A 61 11.03 -4.17 -18.20
CA THR A 61 10.24 -3.52 -19.27
C THR A 61 9.76 -4.49 -20.35
N ALA A 62 10.52 -5.53 -20.68
CA ALA A 62 10.12 -6.45 -21.75
C ALA A 62 8.90 -7.33 -21.37
N ALA A 63 8.69 -7.57 -20.07
CA ALA A 63 7.54 -8.32 -19.57
C ALA A 63 6.31 -7.42 -19.30
N LEU A 64 6.52 -6.16 -18.88
CA LEU A 64 5.44 -5.22 -18.57
C LEU A 64 4.91 -4.45 -19.78
N ALA A 65 5.73 -4.22 -20.82
CA ALA A 65 5.31 -3.50 -22.03
C ALA A 65 4.22 -4.22 -22.86
N ARG A 66 3.96 -5.51 -22.60
CA ARG A 66 2.86 -6.25 -23.23
C ARG A 66 1.49 -6.03 -22.56
N GLY A 67 1.43 -5.38 -21.39
CA GLY A 67 0.21 -5.29 -20.59
C GLY A 67 -0.65 -4.05 -20.76
N GLY A 68 -0.12 -2.95 -21.31
CA GLY A 68 -0.88 -1.69 -21.51
C GLY A 68 -1.44 -1.05 -20.24
N VAL A 69 -0.93 -1.40 -19.05
CA VAL A 69 -1.37 -0.83 -17.76
C VAL A 69 -0.39 0.25 -17.34
N ASP A 70 -0.86 1.50 -17.30
CA ASP A 70 -0.08 2.62 -16.82
C ASP A 70 0.21 2.46 -15.31
N PRO A 71 1.48 2.45 -14.88
CA PRO A 71 1.86 2.30 -13.46
C PRO A 71 1.23 3.37 -12.57
N SER A 72 0.99 4.56 -13.11
CA SER A 72 0.33 5.68 -12.44
C SER A 72 -1.12 5.36 -12.08
N ASP A 73 -1.91 4.81 -13.01
CA ASP A 73 -3.30 4.44 -12.77
C ASP A 73 -3.40 3.30 -11.75
N LEU A 74 -2.45 2.36 -11.76
CA LEU A 74 -2.42 1.27 -10.77
C LEU A 74 -2.24 1.79 -9.34
N VAL A 75 -1.30 2.71 -9.13
CA VAL A 75 -1.03 3.29 -7.81
C VAL A 75 -2.16 4.22 -7.37
N ALA A 76 -2.73 5.01 -8.29
CA ALA A 76 -3.89 5.86 -7.99
C ALA A 76 -5.12 5.05 -7.58
N ARG A 77 -5.36 3.91 -8.25
CA ARG A 77 -6.39 2.94 -7.84
C ARG A 77 -6.08 2.35 -6.48
N LEU A 78 -4.82 1.97 -6.22
CA LEU A 78 -4.42 1.43 -4.93
C LEU A 78 -4.66 2.44 -3.79
N ALA A 79 -4.31 3.71 -4.01
CA ALA A 79 -4.57 4.79 -3.07
C ALA A 79 -6.08 5.05 -2.85
N TYR A 80 -6.89 4.97 -3.92
CA TYR A 80 -8.35 5.08 -3.80
C TYR A 80 -8.93 3.96 -2.91
N TYR A 81 -8.56 2.70 -3.18
CA TYR A 81 -9.02 1.57 -2.38
C TYR A 81 -8.51 1.63 -0.94
N ALA A 82 -7.29 2.13 -0.72
CA ALA A 82 -6.72 2.36 0.60
C ALA A 82 -7.56 3.33 1.44
N VAL A 83 -7.93 4.48 0.89
CA VAL A 83 -8.76 5.47 1.60
C VAL A 83 -10.20 4.96 1.79
N LEU A 84 -10.73 4.23 0.81
CA LEU A 84 -12.04 3.59 0.94
C LEU A 84 -12.05 2.58 2.10
N LEU A 85 -11.01 1.76 2.22
CA LEU A 85 -10.85 0.83 3.34
C LEU A 85 -10.75 1.57 4.67
N PHE A 86 -9.97 2.66 4.75
CA PHE A 86 -9.92 3.50 5.95
C PHE A 86 -11.27 4.06 6.35
N THR A 87 -12.03 4.53 5.38
CA THR A 87 -13.39 5.03 5.60
C THR A 87 -14.29 3.92 6.13
N LEU A 88 -14.20 2.73 5.53
CA LEU A 88 -14.98 1.57 5.93
C LEU A 88 -14.64 1.12 7.37
N GLN A 89 -13.38 1.25 7.78
CA GLN A 89 -12.92 1.01 9.15
C GLN A 89 -13.65 1.89 10.16
N LEU A 90 -13.60 3.21 9.93
CA LEU A 90 -14.20 4.21 10.80
C LEU A 90 -15.72 4.02 10.86
N ALA A 91 -16.31 3.65 9.73
CA ALA A 91 -17.73 3.42 9.60
C ALA A 91 -18.14 2.16 10.41
N PHE A 92 -17.46 1.02 10.24
CA PHE A 92 -17.76 -0.20 11.01
C PHE A 92 -17.44 -0.08 12.50
N GLY A 93 -16.47 0.76 12.87
CA GLY A 93 -16.11 1.02 14.27
C GLY A 93 -17.26 1.59 15.12
N ILE A 94 -18.30 2.17 14.51
CA ILE A 94 -19.48 2.71 15.22
C ILE A 94 -20.27 1.60 15.95
N TRP A 95 -20.22 0.35 15.46
CA TRP A 95 -20.88 -0.79 16.10
C TRP A 95 -20.02 -1.47 17.18
N GLY A 96 -18.80 -0.99 17.40
CA GLY A 96 -17.86 -1.55 18.38
C GLY A 96 -16.87 -2.54 17.77
N PRO A 97 -16.08 -3.21 18.62
CA PRO A 97 -15.08 -4.18 18.17
C PRO A 97 -15.76 -5.33 17.42
N ASN A 98 -15.41 -5.49 16.14
CA ASN A 98 -15.86 -6.63 15.33
C ASN A 98 -14.71 -7.16 14.47
N PRO A 99 -14.73 -8.46 14.11
CA PRO A 99 -13.66 -9.06 13.32
C PRO A 99 -13.41 -8.34 11.98
N VAL A 100 -14.46 -7.75 11.40
CA VAL A 100 -14.37 -6.99 10.15
C VAL A 100 -13.55 -5.70 10.34
N SER A 101 -13.77 -4.94 11.42
CA SER A 101 -13.01 -3.74 11.75
C SER A 101 -11.57 -4.09 12.07
N ASP A 102 -11.30 -5.23 12.70
CA ASP A 102 -9.94 -5.68 12.97
C ASP A 102 -9.18 -6.02 11.68
N LEU A 103 -9.84 -6.69 10.72
CA LEU A 103 -9.26 -6.92 9.40
C LEU A 103 -8.99 -5.61 8.65
N ILE A 104 -9.94 -4.67 8.69
CA ILE A 104 -9.75 -3.37 8.03
C ILE A 104 -8.65 -2.56 8.74
N ASN A 105 -8.60 -2.55 10.07
CA ASN A 105 -7.53 -1.95 10.89
C ASN A 105 -6.16 -2.49 10.46
N ALA A 106 -6.05 -3.81 10.27
CA ALA A 106 -4.82 -4.46 9.82
C ALA A 106 -4.40 -3.96 8.43
N VAL A 107 -5.33 -3.88 7.47
CA VAL A 107 -5.03 -3.38 6.12
C VAL A 107 -4.66 -1.89 6.14
N VAL A 108 -5.32 -1.08 6.95
CA VAL A 108 -5.04 0.35 7.07
C VAL A 108 -3.68 0.60 7.70
N SER A 109 -3.35 -0.09 8.79
CA SER A 109 -2.05 0.04 9.45
C SER A 109 -0.89 -0.46 8.56
N TRP A 110 -1.20 -1.23 7.52
CA TRP A 110 -0.26 -1.63 6.49
C TRP A 110 0.01 -0.53 5.45
N LEU A 111 -0.90 0.43 5.25
CA LEU A 111 -0.73 1.51 4.26
C LEU A 111 0.50 2.41 4.53
N PRO A 112 0.75 2.90 5.76
CA PRO A 112 1.96 3.67 6.05
C PRO A 112 3.24 2.87 5.77
N LYS A 113 3.22 1.56 6.09
CA LYS A 113 4.35 0.66 5.83
C LYS A 113 4.60 0.49 4.34
N ALA A 114 3.53 0.34 3.55
CA ALA A 114 3.61 0.26 2.10
C ALA A 114 4.17 1.55 1.48
N PHE A 115 3.77 2.73 1.98
CA PHE A 115 4.34 4.01 1.54
C PHE A 115 5.86 4.07 1.78
N VAL A 116 6.31 3.73 3.00
CA VAL A 116 7.74 3.69 3.33
C VAL A 116 8.49 2.68 2.46
N ALA A 117 7.90 1.52 2.20
CA ALA A 117 8.49 0.50 1.33
C ALA A 117 8.69 1.02 -0.11
N ILE A 118 7.69 1.72 -0.67
CA ILE A 118 7.81 2.36 -1.99
C ILE A 118 8.96 3.38 -1.99
N VAL A 119 9.04 4.24 -0.97
CA VAL A 119 10.12 5.23 -0.83
C VAL A 119 11.49 4.56 -0.80
N ILE A 120 11.65 3.48 -0.03
CA ILE A 120 12.91 2.70 0.03
C ILE A 120 13.30 2.17 -1.35
N VAL A 121 12.35 1.59 -2.09
CA VAL A 121 12.62 1.06 -3.44
C VAL A 121 13.06 2.17 -4.39
N VAL A 122 12.40 3.32 -4.36
CA VAL A 122 12.75 4.47 -5.20
C VAL A 122 14.16 4.98 -4.89
N VAL A 123 14.49 5.13 -3.59
CA VAL A 123 15.81 5.58 -3.16
C VAL A 123 16.90 4.57 -3.53
N ALA A 124 16.66 3.27 -3.29
CA ALA A 124 17.59 2.21 -3.66
C ALA A 124 17.83 2.16 -5.18
N ALA A 125 16.78 2.31 -5.99
CA ALA A 125 16.88 2.35 -7.44
C ALA A 125 17.68 3.58 -7.92
N ALA A 126 17.46 4.75 -7.31
CA ALA A 126 18.22 5.96 -7.61
C ALA A 126 19.72 5.74 -7.31
N ILE A 127 20.04 5.25 -6.12
CA ILE A 127 21.43 4.94 -5.72
C ILE A 127 22.05 3.90 -6.67
N ALA A 128 21.33 2.83 -6.99
CA ALA A 128 21.80 1.77 -7.88
C ALA A 128 22.11 2.28 -9.29
N SER A 129 21.34 3.24 -9.79
CA SER A 129 21.59 3.88 -11.09
C SER A 129 22.83 4.77 -11.06
N TRP A 130 22.98 5.57 -10.00
CA TRP A 130 24.15 6.43 -9.82
C TRP A 130 25.43 5.62 -9.68
N VAL A 131 25.39 4.53 -8.91
CA VAL A 131 26.53 3.61 -8.76
C VAL A 131 26.88 2.92 -10.07
N LYS A 132 25.88 2.49 -10.85
CA LYS A 132 26.10 1.90 -12.17
C LYS A 132 26.82 2.86 -13.11
N ASP A 133 26.40 4.13 -13.14
CA ASP A 133 26.98 5.16 -14.00
C ASP A 133 28.39 5.56 -13.52
N LEU A 134 28.62 5.61 -12.20
CA LEU A 134 29.94 5.86 -11.62
C LEU A 134 30.94 4.74 -11.92
N ILE A 135 30.55 3.48 -11.73
CA ILE A 135 31.42 2.33 -12.05
C ILE A 135 31.62 2.23 -13.57
N GLY A 136 30.57 2.47 -14.35
CA GLY A 136 30.63 2.45 -15.81
C GLY A 136 31.56 3.53 -16.39
N SER A 137 31.59 4.72 -15.79
CA SER A 137 32.50 5.79 -16.19
C SER A 137 33.93 5.55 -15.71
N ALA A 138 34.11 5.10 -14.46
CA ALA A 138 35.44 4.82 -13.90
C ALA A 138 36.15 3.63 -14.56
N LEU A 139 35.38 2.59 -14.94
CA LEU A 139 35.90 1.35 -15.55
C LEU A 139 35.58 1.24 -17.04
N GLY A 140 35.21 2.35 -17.70
CA GLY A 140 34.73 2.36 -19.09
C GLY A 140 35.75 1.86 -20.11
N GLY A 141 37.05 1.90 -19.78
CA GLY A 141 38.13 1.36 -20.60
C GLY A 141 38.35 -0.16 -20.48
N LEU A 142 37.64 -0.83 -19.56
CA LEU A 142 37.82 -2.26 -19.30
C LEU A 142 36.61 -3.06 -19.78
N SER A 143 36.85 -4.21 -20.45
CA SER A 143 35.78 -5.11 -20.91
C SER A 143 34.87 -5.60 -19.78
N TYR A 144 35.39 -5.71 -18.56
CA TYR A 144 34.66 -6.16 -17.37
C TYR A 144 33.93 -5.05 -16.61
N GLY A 145 34.19 -3.76 -16.92
CA GLY A 145 33.59 -2.62 -16.21
C GLY A 145 32.06 -2.63 -16.25
N ARG A 146 31.49 -3.06 -17.38
CA ARG A 146 30.03 -3.18 -17.57
C ARG A 146 29.41 -4.27 -16.68
N ILE A 147 30.09 -5.40 -16.51
CA ILE A 147 29.61 -6.51 -15.68
C ILE A 147 29.65 -6.08 -14.21
N LEU A 148 30.77 -5.50 -13.75
CA LEU A 148 30.91 -5.01 -12.38
C LEU A 148 29.87 -3.94 -12.04
N ALA A 149 29.65 -2.97 -12.92
CA ALA A 149 28.62 -1.94 -12.75
C ALA A 149 27.21 -2.55 -12.62
N THR A 150 26.93 -3.57 -13.43
CA THR A 150 25.62 -4.25 -13.41
C THR A 150 25.45 -5.07 -12.14
N THR A 151 26.45 -5.85 -11.73
CA THR A 151 26.39 -6.66 -10.51
C THR A 151 26.22 -5.78 -9.26
N ALA A 152 26.97 -4.68 -9.16
CA ALA A 152 26.85 -3.74 -8.05
C ALA A 152 25.44 -3.11 -8.00
N SER A 153 24.91 -2.68 -9.15
CA SER A 153 23.57 -2.12 -9.26
C SER A 153 22.48 -3.14 -8.85
N VAL A 154 22.57 -4.38 -9.34
CA VAL A 154 21.65 -5.46 -8.98
C VAL A 154 21.72 -5.77 -7.49
N PHE A 155 22.90 -5.77 -6.89
CA PHE A 155 23.07 -5.99 -5.46
C PHE A 155 22.38 -4.91 -4.62
N ILE A 156 22.57 -3.62 -4.98
CA ILE A 156 21.91 -2.50 -4.30
C ILE A 156 20.38 -2.58 -4.42
N ILE A 157 19.87 -2.91 -5.60
CA ILE A 157 18.42 -3.12 -5.81
C ILE A 157 17.93 -4.29 -4.94
N GLY A 158 18.67 -5.40 -4.90
CA GLY A 158 18.35 -6.55 -4.06
C GLY A 158 18.22 -6.17 -2.58
N LEU A 159 19.18 -5.40 -2.05
CA LEU A 159 19.13 -4.88 -0.68
C LEU A 159 17.94 -3.94 -0.45
N GLY A 160 17.66 -3.06 -1.40
CA GLY A 160 16.50 -2.16 -1.34
C GLY A 160 15.16 -2.92 -1.32
N VAL A 161 15.04 -3.97 -2.12
CA VAL A 161 13.85 -4.84 -2.14
C VAL A 161 13.72 -5.57 -0.80
N ILE A 162 14.80 -6.14 -0.26
CA ILE A 162 14.78 -6.80 1.05
C ILE A 162 14.35 -5.82 2.15
N ALA A 163 14.91 -4.61 2.17
CA ALA A 163 14.53 -3.57 3.13
C ALA A 163 13.05 -3.16 3.00
N ALA A 164 12.55 -3.03 1.79
CA ALA A 164 11.14 -2.72 1.52
C ALA A 164 10.20 -3.85 1.97
N LEU A 165 10.56 -5.11 1.71
CA LEU A 165 9.81 -6.28 2.16
C LEU A 165 9.80 -6.40 3.69
N ASN A 166 10.92 -6.08 4.34
CA ASN A 166 11.00 -6.03 5.79
C ASN A 166 10.05 -4.98 6.37
N GLN A 167 9.96 -3.80 5.75
CA GLN A 167 9.04 -2.74 6.16
C GLN A 167 7.56 -3.16 6.08
N ILE A 168 7.20 -3.95 5.07
CA ILE A 168 5.84 -4.47 4.83
C ILE A 168 5.43 -5.51 5.88
N GLY A 169 6.39 -6.10 6.61
CA GLY A 169 6.12 -7.02 7.72
C GLY A 169 6.01 -8.48 7.32
N VAL A 170 6.59 -8.88 6.17
CA VAL A 170 6.67 -10.29 5.74
C VAL A 170 7.42 -11.17 6.77
N ALA A 171 8.15 -10.58 7.71
CA ALA A 171 8.92 -11.27 8.73
C ALA A 171 8.27 -11.40 10.13
N THR A 172 7.08 -10.83 10.39
CA THR A 172 6.50 -10.86 11.77
C THR A 172 5.28 -11.77 11.96
N THR A 173 4.79 -12.44 10.91
CA THR A 173 3.58 -13.28 10.99
C THR A 173 3.82 -14.78 11.09
N VAL A 174 5.08 -15.24 11.20
CA VAL A 174 5.43 -16.68 11.37
C VAL A 174 6.18 -16.97 12.66
N THR A 175 5.93 -16.20 13.71
CA THR A 175 6.22 -16.67 15.07
C THR A 175 5.10 -16.23 16.00
N PRO A 176 4.01 -17.01 16.11
CA PRO A 176 3.19 -16.96 17.32
C PRO A 176 4.15 -17.19 18.48
N ARG A 177 4.35 -16.16 19.30
CA ARG A 177 5.06 -16.26 20.57
C ARG A 177 4.13 -16.97 21.55
N GLU A 178 3.91 -18.26 21.31
CA GLU A 178 3.56 -19.18 22.38
C GLU A 178 4.88 -19.65 22.99
N LEU A 179 4.91 -19.87 24.31
CA LEU A 179 6.07 -20.15 25.16
C LEU A 179 6.77 -18.92 25.77
N SER A 180 6.11 -18.33 26.76
CA SER A 180 6.80 -18.03 28.02
C SER A 180 5.97 -18.60 29.16
N VAL A 181 6.51 -19.69 29.72
CA VAL A 181 6.12 -20.37 30.96
C VAL A 181 6.10 -19.38 32.12
#